data_AF-A0A920MQT7-F1
#
_entry.id   AF-A0A920MQT7-F1
#
_cell.length_a   1.000
_cell.length_b   1.000
_cell.length_c   1.000
_cell.angle_alpha   90.00
_cell.angle_beta   90.00
_cell.angle_gamma   90.00
#
_symmetry.space_group_name_H-M   'P 1'
#
loop_
_entity.id
_entity.type
_entity.pdbx_description
1 polymer ?
#
loop_
_entity_poly.entity_id
_entity_poly.type
_entity_poly.pdbx_seq_one_letter_code
_entity_poly.pdbx_strand_id
1 'polypeptide(L)'
;MLLPMYFLIGMWGGPQREYAAIKFFLYTLFGSVLILGLGILGLYFSCGKTFDILELTRVAPEALEVLKWWGMSAIKVIWVPYLLVLR
;
A
#
# COMPACT_ATOMS: atom_id res chain seq x y z
N MET A 1 5.25 -12.03 -3.08
CA MET A 1 4.69 -13.40 -3.08
C MET A 1 3.20 -13.39 -3.44
N LEU A 2 2.82 -12.79 -4.57
CA LEU A 2 1.42 -12.68 -5.02
C LEU A 2 0.95 -13.89 -5.83
N LEU A 3 1.89 -14.50 -6.56
CA LEU A 3 1.63 -15.61 -7.46
C LEU A 3 0.96 -16.81 -6.74
N PRO A 4 1.45 -17.29 -5.58
CA PRO A 4 0.84 -18.44 -4.90
C PRO A 4 -0.56 -18.13 -4.37
N MET A 5 -0.77 -16.93 -3.81
CA MET A 5 -2.06 -16.54 -3.26
C MET A 5 -3.12 -16.34 -4.35
N TYR A 6 -2.76 -15.78 -5.50
CA TYR A 6 -3.67 -15.67 -6.64
C TYR A 6 -4.21 -17.05 -7.06
N PHE A 7 -3.32 -18.06 -7.15
CA PHE A 7 -3.72 -19.42 -7.48
C PHE A 7 -4.54 -20.09 -6.38
N LEU A 8 -4.23 -19.87 -5.10
CA LEU A 8 -5.02 -20.40 -3.99
C LEU A 8 -6.45 -19.87 -4.02
N ILE A 9 -6.64 -18.57 -4.25
CA ILE A 9 -7.97 -17.95 -4.30
C ILE A 9 -8.73 -18.37 -5.57
N GLY A 10 -8.03 -18.47 -6.71
CA GLY A 10 -8.64 -18.90 -7.97
C GLY A 10 -9.06 -20.38 -7.97
N MET A 11 -8.22 -21.27 -7.42
CA MET A 11 -8.41 -22.72 -7.48
C MET A 11 -9.28 -23.26 -6.33
N TRP A 12 -9.09 -22.74 -5.11
CA TRP A 12 -9.81 -23.17 -3.90
C TRP A 12 -10.82 -22.16 -3.35
N GLY A 13 -10.99 -21.00 -3.99
CA GLY A 13 -11.96 -20.00 -3.55
C GLY A 13 -13.43 -20.43 -3.76
N GLY A 14 -14.32 -19.80 -3.00
CA GLY A 14 -15.78 -20.01 -3.08
C GLY A 14 -16.44 -19.38 -4.31
N PRO A 15 -17.77 -19.16 -4.30
CA PRO A 15 -18.46 -18.47 -5.39
C PRO A 15 -17.81 -17.10 -5.68
N GLN A 16 -17.63 -16.76 -6.96
CA GLN A 16 -16.91 -15.55 -7.42
C GLN A 16 -15.39 -15.50 -7.16
N ARG A 17 -14.75 -16.67 -7.06
CA ARG A 17 -13.29 -16.85 -6.91
C ARG A 17 -12.40 -16.04 -7.87
N GLU A 18 -12.73 -15.97 -9.16
CA GLU A 18 -11.95 -15.15 -10.11
C GLU A 18 -12.01 -13.66 -9.77
N TYR A 19 -13.21 -13.16 -9.46
CA TYR A 19 -13.40 -11.76 -9.09
C TYR A 19 -12.68 -11.40 -7.79
N ALA A 20 -12.68 -12.31 -6.80
CA ALA A 20 -11.94 -12.14 -5.55
C ALA A 20 -10.41 -12.15 -5.77
N ALA A 21 -9.90 -13.05 -6.62
CA ALA A 21 -8.46 -13.15 -6.94
C ALA A 21 -7.94 -11.89 -7.65
N ILE A 22 -8.70 -11.37 -8.62
CA ILE A 22 -8.37 -10.14 -9.36
C ILE A 22 -8.40 -8.93 -8.43
N LYS A 23 -9.40 -8.80 -7.55
CA LYS A 23 -9.44 -7.72 -6.55
C LYS A 23 -8.24 -7.76 -5.63
N PHE A 24 -7.90 -8.93 -5.09
CA PHE A 24 -6.75 -9.08 -4.20
C PHE A 24 -5.44 -8.65 -4.88
N PHE A 25 -5.24 -9.07 -6.13
CA PHE A 25 -4.09 -8.67 -6.92
C PHE A 25 -4.05 -7.15 -7.15
N LEU A 26 -5.18 -6.55 -7.55
CA LEU A 26 -5.25 -5.10 -7.79
C LEU A 26 -5.01 -4.28 -6.52
N TYR A 27 -5.57 -4.67 -5.37
CA TYR A 27 -5.37 -3.95 -4.12
C TYR A 27 -3.92 -4.02 -3.63
N THR A 28 -3.26 -5.17 -3.78
CA THR A 28 -1.86 -5.34 -3.39
C THR A 28 -0.90 -4.66 -4.37
N LEU A 29 -1.23 -4.65 -5.67
CA LEU A 29 -0.46 -3.93 -6.69
C LEU A 29 -0.56 -2.42 -6.48
N PHE A 30 -1.77 -1.87 -6.30
CA PHE A 30 -1.96 -0.45 -6.00
C PHE A 30 -1.26 -0.06 -4.68
N GLY A 31 -1.41 -0.87 -3.63
CA GLY A 31 -0.73 -0.63 -2.36
C GLY A 31 0.78 -0.60 -2.50
N SER A 32 1.37 -1.54 -3.23
CA SER A 32 2.82 -1.59 -3.47
C SER A 32 3.32 -0.39 -4.29
N VAL A 33 2.59 -0.01 -5.34
CA VAL A 33 2.95 1.14 -6.19
C VAL A 33 2.85 2.43 -5.38
N LEU A 34 1.87 2.58 -4.48
CA LEU A 34 1.77 3.74 -3.61
C LEU A 34 2.91 3.80 -2.58
N ILE A 35 3.27 2.67 -1.97
CA ILE A 35 4.36 2.61 -0.97
C ILE A 35 5.72 2.91 -1.64
N LEU A 36 6.00 2.28 -2.79
CA LEU A 36 7.25 2.53 -3.53
C LEU A 36 7.25 3.94 -4.15
N GLY A 37 6.13 4.31 -4.77
CA GLY A 37 5.92 5.54 -5.53
C GLY A 37 5.88 6.82 -4.69
N LEU A 38 5.28 6.76 -3.49
CA LEU A 38 5.14 7.94 -2.63
C LEU A 38 6.01 7.83 -1.38
N GLY A 39 6.16 6.64 -0.80
CA GLY A 39 6.98 6.43 0.38
C GLY A 39 8.47 6.54 0.08
N ILE A 40 8.99 5.68 -0.81
CA ILE A 40 10.43 5.62 -1.09
C ILE A 40 10.90 6.81 -1.93
N LEU A 41 10.16 7.18 -2.97
CA LEU A 41 10.49 8.36 -3.78
C LEU A 41 10.38 9.66 -2.98
N GLY A 42 9.38 9.80 -2.10
CA GLY A 42 9.27 10.94 -1.18
C GLY A 42 10.48 11.04 -0.26
N LEU A 43 10.87 9.91 0.36
CA LEU A 43 12.07 9.84 1.19
C LEU A 43 13.35 10.16 0.41
N TYR A 44 13.47 9.67 -0.83
CA TYR A 44 14.62 9.91 -1.69
C TYR A 44 14.83 11.40 -2.00
N PHE A 45 13.75 12.13 -2.31
CA PHE A 45 13.85 13.58 -2.54
C PHE A 45 14.13 14.38 -1.26
N SER A 46 13.66 13.90 -0.10
CA SER A 46 13.85 14.60 1.19
C SER A 46 15.19 14.27 1.88
N CYS A 47 15.73 13.06 1.71
CA CYS A 47 16.93 12.59 2.43
C CYS A 47 18.18 12.51 1.53
N GLY A 48 18.41 13.55 0.72
CA GLY A 48 19.68 13.69 0.00
C GLY A 48 19.94 12.68 -1.13
N LYS A 49 18.90 11.96 -1.60
CA LYS A 49 18.98 10.96 -2.68
C LYS A 49 19.77 9.68 -2.33
N THR A 50 19.77 9.30 -1.05
CA THR A 50 20.42 8.06 -0.59
C THR A 50 19.39 6.99 -0.21
N PHE A 51 19.72 5.71 -0.43
CA PHE A 51 18.98 4.56 0.11
C PHE A 51 19.64 3.94 1.35
N ASP A 52 20.56 4.68 1.99
CA ASP A 52 21.24 4.21 3.19
C ASP A 52 20.31 4.31 4.39
N ILE A 53 20.08 3.16 5.04
CA ILE A 53 19.13 3.04 6.14
C ILE A 53 19.58 3.82 7.39
N LEU A 54 20.89 3.95 7.61
CA LEU A 54 21.45 4.68 8.75
C LEU A 54 21.25 6.19 8.59
N GLU A 55 21.40 6.68 7.36
CA GLU A 55 21.19 8.10 7.03
C GLU A 55 19.70 8.45 7.04
N LEU A 56 18.87 7.59 6.46
CA LEU A 56 17.41 7.72 6.47
C LEU A 56 16.84 7.73 7.89
N THR A 57 17.36 6.91 8.81
CA THR A 57 16.84 6.86 10.19
C THR A 57 17.03 8.17 10.96
N ARG A 58 18.09 8.93 10.65
CA ARG A 58 18.37 10.23 11.30
C ARG A 58 17.45 11.35 10.81
N VAL A 59 17.06 11.31 9.54
CA VAL A 59 16.23 12.34 8.89
C VAL A 59 14.75 11.92 8.83
N ALA A 60 14.46 10.65 9.10
CA ALA A 60 13.13 10.06 9.09
C ALA A 60 12.05 10.86 9.84
N PRO A 61 12.28 11.50 11.00
CA PRO A 61 11.20 12.14 11.76
C PRO A 61 10.45 13.22 10.97
N GLU A 62 11.15 14.06 10.20
CA GLU A 62 10.55 15.14 9.41
C GLU A 62 9.86 14.59 8.15
N ALA A 63 10.49 13.64 7.46
CA ALA A 63 9.91 13.05 6.25
C ALA A 63 8.71 12.13 6.55
N LEU A 64 8.67 11.49 7.73
CA LEU A 64 7.55 10.66 8.15
C LEU A 64 6.32 11.48 8.55
N GLU A 65 6.44 12.78 8.84
CA GLU A 65 5.29 13.57 9.31
C GLU A 65 4.27 13.78 8.19
N VAL A 66 4.75 14.14 7.00
CA VAL A 66 3.96 14.20 5.76
C VAL A 66 3.40 12.82 5.43
N LEU A 67 4.24 11.78 5.47
CA LEU A 67 3.81 10.41 5.17
C LEU A 67 2.80 9.86 6.20
N LYS A 68 2.91 10.20 7.49
CA LYS A 68 1.96 9.83 8.56
C LYS A 68 0.63 10.52 8.35
N TRP A 69 0.63 11.81 8.01
CA TRP A 69 -0.60 12.56 7.75
C TRP A 69 -1.34 12.01 6.52
N TRP A 70 -0.60 11.72 5.44
CA TRP A 70 -1.14 11.04 4.26
C TRP A 70 -1.59 9.61 4.54
N GLY A 71 -0.84 8.83 5.31
CA GLY A 71 -1.17 7.45 5.69
C GLY A 71 -2.46 7.35 6.52
N MET A 72 -2.65 8.27 7.47
CA MET A 72 -3.91 8.37 8.23
C MET A 72 -5.10 8.78 7.35
N SER A 73 -4.86 9.56 6.29
CA SER A 73 -5.89 10.01 5.35
C SER A 73 -6.27 8.92 4.33
N ALA A 74 -5.30 8.15 3.85
CA ALA A 74 -5.53 7.03 2.92
C ALA A 74 -6.38 5.90 3.54
N ILE A 75 -6.17 5.60 4.83
CA ILE A 75 -7.01 4.65 5.57
C ILE A 75 -8.46 5.13 5.59
N LYS A 76 -8.71 6.42 5.84
CA LYS A 76 -10.06 7.00 5.81
C LYS A 76 -10.70 6.90 4.42
N VAL A 77 -9.93 7.10 3.35
CA VAL A 77 -10.42 7.00 1.97
C VAL A 77 -10.85 5.57 1.59
N ILE A 78 -10.26 4.54 2.19
CA ILE A 78 -10.67 3.14 1.96
C ILE A 78 -11.88 2.77 2.83
N TRP A 79 -11.92 3.27 4.07
CA TRP A 79 -12.98 2.96 5.04
C TRP A 79 -14.31 3.66 4.74
N VAL A 80 -14.29 4.89 4.25
CA VAL A 80 -15.50 5.67 3.93
C VAL A 80 -16.40 5.01 2.87
N PRO A 81 -15.90 4.56 1.70
CA PRO A 81 -16.72 3.86 0.71
C PRO A 81 -17.14 2.47 1.19
N TYR A 82 -16.34 1.78 2.01
CA TYR A 82 -16.71 0.49 2.59
C TYR A 82 -17.92 0.61 3.54
N LEU A 83 -17.96 1.67 4.35
CA LEU A 83 -19.10 1.97 5.25
C LEU A 83 -20.36 2.40 4.50
N LEU A 84 -20.22 3.08 3.36
CA LEU A 84 -21.33 3.48 2.49
C LEU A 84 -21.99 2.30 1.77
N VAL A 85 -21.27 1.19 1.58
CA VAL A 85 -21.77 -0.03 0.92
C VAL A 85 -22.43 -1.00 1.91
N LEU A 86 -22.14 -0.86 3.21
CA LEU A 86 -22.71 -1.68 4.28
C LEU A 86 -23.96 -1.08 4.94
N ARG A 87 -24.44 0.06 4.43
CA ARG A 87 -25.63 0.77 4.90
C ARG A 87 -26.75 0.66 3.86
#